data_AF-A0A7C0UCN6-F1
#
_entry.id   AF-A0A7C0UCN6-F1
#
_cell.length_a   1.000
_cell.length_b   1.000
_cell.length_c   1.000
_cell.angle_alpha   90.00
_cell.angle_beta   90.00
_cell.angle_gamma   90.00
#
_symmetry.space_group_name_H-M   'P 1'
#
loop_
_entity.id
_entity.type
_entity.pdbx_description
1 polymer ?
#
loop_
_entity_poly.entity_id
_entity_poly.type
_entity_poly.pdbx_seq_one_letter_code
_entity_poly.pdbx_strand_id
1 'polypeptide(L)'
;FWAAWTKVEGDIGLTTVELKLNYLAPISEGILIARGRSIKTGRTLCLSEATVENEKGAIIAHGTSTLMVVASLKIEGQSKGLSKYLDGE
;
A
#
# COMPACT_ATOMS: atom_id res chain seq x y z
N PHE A 1 -0.83 1.80 0.00
CA PHE A 1 -1.26 1.12 1.24
C PHE A 1 -0.12 0.34 1.91
N TRP A 2 0.29 -0.83 1.38
CA TRP A 2 1.22 -1.75 2.07
C TRP A 2 2.52 -1.12 2.54
N ALA A 3 3.13 -0.24 1.73
CA ALA A 3 4.36 0.45 2.11
C ALA A 3 4.20 1.38 3.33
N ALA A 4 3.03 2.03 3.49
CA ALA A 4 2.71 2.81 4.69
C ALA A 4 2.34 1.91 5.87
N TRP A 5 1.53 0.87 5.62
CA TRP A 5 1.02 -0.04 6.64
C TRP A 5 2.14 -0.65 7.50
N THR A 6 3.24 -1.06 6.89
CA THR A 6 4.39 -1.65 7.58
C THR A 6 5.15 -0.67 8.49
N LYS A 7 4.92 0.64 8.34
CA LYS A 7 5.61 1.70 9.10
C LYS A 7 4.77 2.30 10.23
N VAL A 8 3.51 1.89 10.38
CA VAL A 8 2.63 2.34 11.47
C VAL A 8 2.55 1.24 12.53
N GLU A 9 2.48 1.59 13.81
CA GLU A 9 2.57 0.62 14.92
C GLU A 9 1.24 0.48 15.66
N GLY A 10 1.04 -0.68 16.30
CA GLY A 10 -0.15 -0.95 17.09
C GLY A 10 -1.41 -1.27 16.27
N ASP A 11 -2.55 -1.31 16.95
CA ASP A 11 -3.85 -1.66 16.40
C ASP A 11 -4.53 -0.41 15.78
N ILE A 12 -3.92 0.13 14.74
CA ILE A 12 -4.40 1.32 14.02
C ILE A 12 -4.77 0.97 12.58
N GLY A 13 -5.83 1.58 12.08
CA GLY A 13 -6.27 1.47 10.70
C GLY A 13 -5.63 2.52 9.80
N LEU A 14 -5.64 2.24 8.50
CA LEU A 14 -5.34 3.23 7.47
C LEU A 14 -6.55 3.34 6.54
N THR A 15 -6.99 4.55 6.25
CA THR A 15 -8.01 4.83 5.22
C THR A 15 -7.45 5.73 4.13
N THR A 16 -7.99 5.66 2.92
CA THR A 16 -7.51 6.45 1.78
C THR A 16 -8.05 7.86 1.84
N VAL A 17 -7.17 8.85 1.72
CA VAL A 17 -7.51 10.26 1.54
C VAL A 17 -7.46 10.64 0.06
N GLU A 18 -6.39 10.21 -0.62
CA GLU A 18 -6.17 10.50 -2.04
C GLU A 18 -5.40 9.35 -2.68
N LEU A 19 -5.71 9.09 -3.95
CA LEU A 19 -5.04 8.11 -4.78
C LEU A 19 -4.91 8.67 -6.20
N LYS A 20 -3.69 8.67 -6.72
CA LYS A 20 -3.41 8.97 -8.12
C LYS A 20 -2.74 7.77 -8.77
N LEU A 21 -3.24 7.38 -9.94
CA LEU A 21 -2.68 6.33 -10.78
C LEU A 21 -2.39 6.87 -12.17
N ASN A 22 -1.30 6.41 -12.76
CA ASN A 22 -0.98 6.60 -14.18
C ASN A 22 -0.76 5.22 -14.79
N TYR A 23 -1.51 4.90 -15.83
CA TYR A 23 -1.30 3.71 -16.64
C TYR A 23 -0.42 4.09 -17.82
N LEU A 24 0.75 3.47 -17.91
CA LEU A 24 1.82 3.87 -18.82
C LEU A 24 1.96 2.93 -20.02
N ALA A 25 1.55 1.67 -19.87
CA ALA A 25 1.53 0.69 -20.95
C ALA A 25 0.38 -0.32 -20.76
N PRO A 26 -0.21 -0.84 -21.85
CA PRO A 26 -1.20 -1.91 -21.78
C PRO A 26 -0.54 -3.25 -21.44
N ILE A 27 -1.27 -4.13 -20.76
CA ILE A 27 -0.88 -5.52 -20.51
C ILE A 27 -2.15 -6.37 -20.35
N SER A 28 -2.14 -7.59 -20.88
CA SER A 28 -3.29 -8.52 -20.83
C SER A 28 -2.99 -9.84 -20.12
N GLU A 29 -1.70 -10.19 -19.97
CA GLU A 29 -1.24 -11.44 -19.36
C GLU A 29 0.18 -11.27 -18.79
N GLY A 30 0.63 -12.29 -18.03
CA GLY A 30 1.96 -12.33 -17.43
C GLY A 30 2.00 -11.85 -15.98
N ILE A 31 3.21 -11.75 -15.43
CA ILE A 31 3.45 -11.40 -14.03
C ILE A 31 3.66 -9.89 -13.90
N LEU A 32 2.98 -9.29 -12.92
CA LEU A 32 3.20 -7.92 -12.48
C LEU A 32 3.91 -7.89 -11.13
N ILE A 33 4.98 -7.11 -11.05
CA ILE A 33 5.75 -6.91 -9.84
C ILE A 33 5.55 -5.47 -9.39
N ALA A 34 4.87 -5.29 -8.26
CA ALA A 34 4.65 -3.98 -7.65
C ALA A 34 5.67 -3.73 -6.53
N ARG A 35 6.39 -2.62 -6.61
CA ARG A 35 7.29 -2.15 -5.55
C ARG A 35 6.75 -0.86 -4.98
N GLY A 36 6.45 -0.88 -3.69
CA GLY A 36 5.93 0.27 -2.96
C GLY A 36 6.96 0.84 -1.97
N ARG A 37 6.95 2.16 -1.80
CA ARG A 37 7.77 2.87 -0.82
C ARG A 37 6.91 3.84 -0.02
N SER A 38 7.09 3.85 1.31
CA SER A 38 6.59 4.97 2.12
C SER A 38 7.54 6.15 1.96
N ILE A 39 7.00 7.27 1.50
CA ILE A 39 7.74 8.53 1.36
C ILE A 39 7.75 9.25 2.72
N LYS A 40 6.60 9.27 3.42
CA LYS A 40 6.47 9.85 4.75
C LYS A 40 5.38 9.14 5.53
N THR A 41 5.68 8.72 6.76
CA THR A 41 4.70 8.18 7.71
C THR A 41 4.64 9.10 8.91
N GLY A 42 3.51 9.79 9.09
CA GLY A 42 3.25 10.67 10.23
C GLY A 42 2.16 10.13 11.15
N ARG A 43 1.85 10.88 12.22
CA ARG A 43 0.80 10.50 13.18
C ARG A 43 -0.61 10.47 12.59
N THR A 44 -0.87 11.29 11.56
CA THR A 44 -2.21 11.46 10.97
C THR A 44 -2.24 11.10 9.50
N LEU A 45 -1.21 11.45 8.73
CA LEU A 45 -1.13 11.19 7.30
C LEU A 45 0.12 10.40 6.93
N CYS A 46 -0.03 9.51 5.95
CA CYS A 46 1.05 8.77 5.31
C CYS A 46 1.02 9.04 3.81
N LEU A 47 2.17 9.35 3.22
CA LEU A 47 2.36 9.43 1.77
C LEU A 47 3.21 8.25 1.31
N SER A 48 2.75 7.57 0.27
CA SER A 48 3.47 6.45 -0.34
C SER A 48 3.37 6.50 -1.85
N GLU A 49 4.32 5.86 -2.52
CA GLU A 49 4.29 5.63 -3.96
C GLU A 49 4.47 4.15 -4.26
N ALA A 50 4.08 3.74 -5.47
CA ALA A 50 4.37 2.43 -6.01
C ALA A 50 4.59 2.47 -7.52
N THR A 51 5.52 1.64 -7.97
CA THR A 51 5.77 1.36 -9.38
C THR A 51 5.41 -0.10 -9.67
N VAL A 52 4.75 -0.33 -10.80
CA VAL A 52 4.41 -1.67 -11.28
C VAL A 52 5.17 -1.93 -12.57
N GLU A 53 5.91 -3.03 -12.60
CA GLU A 53 6.67 -3.50 -13.75
C GLU A 53 6.18 -4.88 -14.19
N ASN A 54 6.32 -5.20 -15.48
CA ASN A 54 6.20 -6.58 -15.95
C ASN A 54 7.52 -7.35 -15.78
N GLU A 55 7.52 -8.63 -16.10
CA GLU A 55 8.71 -9.50 -16.05
C GLU A 55 9.89 -9.05 -16.93
N LYS A 56 9.62 -8.20 -17.93
CA LYS A 56 10.63 -7.62 -18.84
C LYS A 56 11.17 -6.27 -18.34
N GLY A 57 10.72 -5.81 -17.17
CA GLY A 57 11.12 -4.53 -16.57
C GLY A 57 10.41 -3.30 -17.17
N ALA A 58 9.41 -3.48 -18.04
CA ALA A 58 8.65 -2.35 -18.56
C ALA A 58 7.70 -1.82 -17.47
N ILE A 59 7.72 -0.51 -17.24
CA ILE A 59 6.83 0.13 -16.27
C ILE A 59 5.41 0.17 -16.86
N ILE A 60 4.48 -0.51 -16.20
CA ILE A 60 3.09 -0.61 -16.61
C ILE A 60 2.25 0.48 -15.94
N ALA A 61 2.54 0.79 -14.68
CA ALA A 61 1.83 1.80 -13.93
C ALA A 61 2.70 2.42 -12.84
N HIS A 62 2.35 3.65 -12.45
CA HIS A 62 2.87 4.31 -11.26
C HIS A 62 1.74 4.99 -10.52
N GLY A 63 1.80 5.01 -9.19
CA GLY A 63 0.82 5.70 -8.39
C GLY A 63 1.34 6.24 -7.07
N THR A 64 0.60 7.22 -6.54
CA THR A 64 0.80 7.77 -5.21
C THR A 64 -0.47 7.59 -4.39
N SER A 65 -0.33 7.33 -3.09
CA SER A 65 -1.44 7.25 -2.16
C SER A 65 -1.17 8.08 -0.92
N THR A 66 -2.12 8.92 -0.55
CA THR A 66 -2.19 9.57 0.76
C THR A 66 -3.19 8.82 1.63
N LEU A 67 -2.76 8.36 2.79
CA LEU A 67 -3.58 7.60 3.74
C LEU A 67 -3.69 8.34 5.06
N MET A 68 -4.83 8.23 5.72
CA MET A 68 -5.05 8.73 7.07
C MET A 68 -4.93 7.59 8.09
N VAL A 69 -4.21 7.83 9.18
CA VAL A 69 -4.14 6.95 10.34
C VAL A 69 -5.38 7.15 11.20
N VAL A 70 -6.06 6.05 11.53
CA VAL A 70 -7.26 6.06 12.37
C VAL A 70 -7.06 5.13 13.57
N ALA A 71 -7.38 5.63 14.77
CA ALA A 71 -7.09 4.94 16.03
C ALA A 71 -7.90 3.66 16.24
N SER A 72 -9.05 3.52 15.57
CA SER A 72 -9.86 2.30 15.60
C SER A 72 -10.66 2.19 14.31
N LEU A 73 -10.25 1.30 13.41
CA LEU A 73 -11.02 0.98 12.21
C LEU A 73 -11.75 -0.34 12.46
N LYS A 74 -13.04 -0.27 12.79
CA LYS A 74 -13.89 -1.46 12.86
C LYS A 74 -14.44 -1.74 11.47
N ILE A 75 -13.97 -2.82 10.84
CA ILE A 75 -14.55 -3.34 9.60
C ILE A 75 -15.55 -4.43 10.01
N GLU A 76 -16.84 -4.21 9.74
CA GLU A 76 -17.87 -5.22 10.01
C GLU A 76 -17.52 -6.54 9.31
N GLY A 77 -17.54 -7.65 10.05
CA GLY A 77 -17.25 -8.99 9.55
C GLY A 77 -15.77 -9.43 9.62
N GLN A 78 -14.82 -8.58 10.03
CA GLN A 78 -13.44 -9.02 10.29
C GLN A 78 -13.25 -9.49 11.74
N SER A 79 -13.04 -10.79 11.95
CA SER A 79 -12.91 -11.39 13.29
C SER A 79 -11.46 -11.43 13.82
N LYS A 80 -10.45 -11.32 12.96
CA LYS A 80 -9.04 -11.18 13.33
C LYS A 80 -8.23 -10.79 12.09
N GLY A 81 -7.40 -9.75 12.17
CA GLY A 81 -6.51 -9.36 11.07
C GLY A 81 -5.42 -10.41 10.83
N LEU A 82 -4.91 -10.49 9.60
CA LEU A 82 -3.68 -11.23 9.29
C LEU A 82 -2.53 -10.69 10.14
N SER A 83 -1.59 -11.57 10.54
CA SER A 83 -0.38 -11.12 11.22
C SER A 83 0.32 -10.06 10.37
N LYS A 84 0.65 -8.93 11.00
CA LYS A 84 1.30 -7.80 10.33
C LYS A 84 2.72 -8.14 9.88
N TYR A 85 3.40 -9.00 10.64
CA TYR A 85 4.75 -9.44 10.39
C TYR A 85 4.74 -10.94 10.14
N LEU A 86 5.61 -11.39 9.24
CA LEU A 86 5.94 -12.81 9.15
C LEU A 86 6.61 -13.20 10.47
N ASP A 87 6.37 -14.43 10.93
CA ASP A 87 7.07 -14.97 12.09
C ASP A 87 8.58 -14.87 11.81
N GLY A 88 9.32 -14.24 12.73
CA GLY A 88 10.76 -14.02 12.55
C GLY A 88 11.55 -15.33 12.67
N GLU A 89 12.57 -15.48 11.81
CA GLU A 89 13.80 -16.18 12.19
C GLU A 89 14.74 -15.21 12.93
#